data_AF-A0A497TG90-F1
#
_entry.id   AF-A0A497TG90-F1
#
_cell.length_a   1.000
_cell.length_b   1.000
_cell.length_c   1.000
_cell.angle_alpha   90.00
_cell.angle_beta   90.00
_cell.angle_gamma   90.00
#
_symmetry.space_group_name_H-M   'P 1'
#
loop_
_entity.id
_entity.type
_entity.pdbx_description
1 polymer ?
#
loop_
_entity_poly.entity_id
_entity_poly.type
_entity_poly.pdbx_seq_one_letter_code
_entity_poly.pdbx_strand_id
1 'polypeptide(L)'
;MAVFKKERPKTLHAVINELVERVNSNIQRLRVLEQSSDSVVTRTNSLEQNYLQLKKDLQKQISEINKSISKLDERITKIETTLKEVIEYVKKLPTTSKIKELEEMIEIYNPITSKFVTKEEVLSLMKKNNK
;
A
#
# COMPACT_ATOMS: atom_id res chain seq x y z
N MET A 1 -42.88 -31.87 69.44
CA MET A 1 -44.04 -32.22 68.60
C MET A 1 -44.14 -31.18 67.49
N ALA A 2 -43.83 -31.53 66.24
CA ALA A 2 -43.95 -30.60 65.12
C ALA A 2 -45.42 -30.45 64.73
N VAL A 3 -46.01 -29.28 64.98
CA VAL A 3 -47.37 -28.97 64.55
C VAL A 3 -47.30 -28.66 63.05
N PHE A 4 -47.62 -29.65 62.22
CA PHE A 4 -47.87 -29.43 60.81
C PHE A 4 -49.03 -28.45 60.66
N LYS A 5 -48.69 -27.20 60.30
CA LYS A 5 -49.65 -26.15 59.97
C LYS A 5 -50.33 -26.55 58.66
N LYS A 6 -51.48 -27.23 58.76
CA LYS A 6 -52.30 -27.64 57.62
C LYS A 6 -52.74 -26.37 56.88
N GLU A 7 -52.19 -26.14 55.69
CA GLU A 7 -52.58 -25.02 54.84
C GLU A 7 -54.09 -25.11 54.58
N ARG A 8 -54.82 -24.02 54.84
CA ARG A 8 -56.25 -23.94 54.53
C ARG A 8 -56.40 -24.09 53.01
N PRO A 9 -57.37 -24.86 52.49
CA PRO A 9 -57.56 -24.98 51.06
C PRO A 9 -57.80 -23.57 50.50
N LYS A 10 -56.98 -23.14 49.53
CA LYS A 10 -57.20 -21.89 48.81
C LYS A 10 -58.62 -21.92 48.28
N THR A 11 -59.43 -20.91 48.62
CA THR A 11 -60.77 -20.78 48.05
C THR A 11 -60.62 -20.64 46.53
N LEU A 12 -61.55 -21.20 45.75
CA LEU A 12 -61.51 -21.17 44.29
C LEU A 12 -61.24 -19.76 43.74
N HIS A 13 -61.81 -18.74 44.39
CA HIS A 13 -61.60 -17.32 44.09
C HIS A 13 -60.15 -16.85 44.27
N ALA A 14 -59.45 -17.31 45.31
CA ALA A 14 -58.04 -16.96 45.53
C ALA A 14 -57.13 -17.56 44.46
N VAL A 15 -57.42 -18.78 44.00
CA VAL A 15 -56.69 -19.42 42.89
C VAL A 15 -56.94 -18.67 41.59
N ILE A 16 -58.19 -18.27 41.32
CA ILE A 16 -58.54 -17.50 40.12
C ILE A 16 -57.83 -16.14 40.11
N ASN A 17 -57.81 -15.41 41.23
CA ASN A 17 -57.12 -14.12 41.31
C ASN A 17 -55.61 -14.27 41.07
N GLU A 18 -54.98 -15.27 41.68
CA GLU A 18 -53.55 -15.54 41.45
C GLU A 18 -53.26 -15.89 39.98
N LEU A 19 -54.15 -16.65 39.33
CA LEU A 19 -54.05 -16.95 37.90
C LEU A 19 -54.18 -15.69 37.04
N VAL A 20 -55.12 -14.80 37.36
CA VAL A 20 -55.30 -13.51 36.66
C VAL A 20 -54.06 -12.63 36.80
N GLU A 21 -53.49 -12.51 38.00
CA GLU A 21 -52.25 -11.77 38.23
C GLU A 21 -51.07 -12.34 37.44
N ARG A 22 -50.91 -13.68 37.44
CA ARG A 22 -49.87 -14.36 36.66
C ARG A 22 -50.05 -14.14 35.16
N VAL A 23 -51.27 -14.22 34.65
CA VAL A 23 -51.58 -13.96 33.24
C VAL A 23 -51.24 -12.52 32.87
N ASN A 24 -51.65 -11.55 33.70
CA ASN A 24 -51.34 -10.14 33.47
C ASN A 24 -49.82 -9.86 33.49
N SER A 25 -49.08 -10.44 34.43
CA SER A 25 -47.62 -10.33 34.47
C SER A 25 -46.98 -10.97 33.23
N ASN A 26 -47.46 -12.13 32.80
CA ASN A 26 -46.97 -12.78 31.58
C ASN A 26 -47.25 -11.95 30.32
N ILE A 27 -48.42 -11.31 30.21
CA ILE A 27 -48.74 -10.39 29.11
C ILE A 27 -47.76 -9.21 29.08
N GLN A 28 -47.46 -8.62 30.23
CA GLN A 28 -46.48 -7.53 30.31
C GLN A 28 -45.08 -7.99 29.89
N ARG A 29 -44.65 -9.18 30.34
CA ARG A 29 -43.36 -9.76 29.97
C ARG A 29 -43.29 -10.07 28.46
N LEU A 30 -44.36 -10.59 27.88
CA LEU A 30 -44.45 -10.85 26.43
C LEU A 30 -44.29 -9.56 25.64
N ARG A 31 -45.00 -8.49 26.03
CA ARG A 31 -44.87 -7.18 25.35
C ARG A 31 -43.45 -6.64 25.38
N VAL A 32 -42.76 -6.75 26.51
CA VAL A 32 -41.35 -6.32 26.61
C VAL A 32 -40.44 -7.17 25.73
N LEU A 33 -40.68 -8.48 25.67
CA LEU A 33 -39.92 -9.38 24.79
C LEU A 33 -40.17 -9.08 23.31
N GLU A 34 -41.40 -8.80 22.90
CA GLU A 34 -41.74 -8.39 21.53
C GLU A 34 -41.00 -7.10 21.14
N GLN A 35 -41.07 -6.07 21.99
CA GLN A 35 -40.35 -4.81 21.76
C GLN A 35 -38.82 -5.01 21.68
N SER A 36 -38.27 -5.85 22.56
CA SER A 36 -36.84 -6.17 22.53
C SER A 36 -36.48 -6.95 21.26
N SER A 37 -37.34 -7.87 20.81
CA SER A 37 -37.14 -8.62 19.58
C SER A 37 -37.12 -7.69 18.37
N ASP A 38 -38.09 -6.78 18.25
CA ASP A 38 -38.14 -5.79 17.19
C ASP A 38 -36.91 -4.86 17.19
N SER A 39 -36.46 -4.45 18.39
CA SER A 39 -35.24 -3.66 18.54
C SER A 39 -33.99 -4.43 18.08
N VAL A 40 -33.90 -5.72 18.38
CA VAL A 40 -32.78 -6.56 17.91
C VAL A 40 -32.83 -6.71 16.40
N VAL A 41 -33.99 -7.01 15.81
CA VAL A 41 -34.15 -7.17 14.36
C VAL A 41 -33.76 -5.89 13.62
N THR A 42 -34.21 -4.73 14.08
CA THR A 42 -33.86 -3.44 13.47
C THR A 42 -32.36 -3.13 13.56
N ARG A 43 -31.73 -3.41 14.71
CA ARG A 43 -30.27 -3.26 14.88
C ARG A 43 -29.48 -4.21 13.99
N THR A 44 -29.92 -5.47 13.87
CA THR A 44 -29.29 -6.46 12.98
C THR A 44 -29.38 -6.02 11.53
N ASN A 45 -30.56 -5.58 11.06
CA ASN A 45 -30.74 -5.09 9.70
C ASN A 45 -29.83 -3.87 9.41
N SER A 46 -29.71 -2.94 10.37
CA SER A 46 -28.81 -1.80 10.23
C SER A 46 -27.34 -2.23 10.17
N LEU A 47 -26.91 -3.17 11.01
CA LEU A 47 -25.56 -3.71 10.98
C LEU A 47 -25.26 -4.42 9.66
N GLU A 48 -26.19 -5.21 9.13
CA GLU A 48 -26.05 -5.87 7.83
C GLU A 48 -25.90 -4.87 6.69
N GLN A 49 -26.72 -3.81 6.67
CA GLN A 49 -26.61 -2.74 5.69
C GLN A 49 -25.27 -2.01 5.77
N ASN A 50 -24.83 -1.67 6.98
CA ASN A 50 -23.53 -1.03 7.20
C ASN A 50 -22.38 -1.94 6.76
N TYR A 51 -22.45 -3.23 7.05
CA TYR A 51 -21.45 -4.20 6.64
C TYR A 51 -21.39 -4.35 5.12
N LEU A 52 -22.55 -4.43 4.44
CA LEU A 52 -22.61 -4.48 2.98
C LEU A 52 -22.04 -3.21 2.34
N GLN A 53 -22.30 -2.04 2.93
CA GLN A 53 -21.74 -0.79 2.46
C GLN A 53 -20.22 -0.74 2.64
N LEU A 54 -19.73 -1.08 3.84
CA LEU A 54 -18.29 -1.16 4.13
C LEU A 54 -17.57 -2.12 3.18
N LYS A 55 -18.18 -3.28 2.91
CA LYS A 55 -17.63 -4.27 1.97
C LYS A 55 -17.50 -3.69 0.56
N LYS A 56 -18.51 -2.97 0.07
CA LYS A 56 -18.48 -2.31 -1.25
C LYS A 56 -17.40 -1.23 -1.30
N ASP A 57 -17.30 -0.42 -0.26
CA ASP A 57 -16.31 0.67 -0.19
C ASP A 57 -14.88 0.12 -0.15
N LEU A 58 -14.64 -0.96 0.62
CA LEU A 58 -13.35 -1.65 0.63
C LEU A 58 -13.01 -2.25 -0.74
N GLN A 59 -13.96 -2.89 -1.42
CA GLN A 59 -13.74 -3.42 -2.77
C GLN A 59 -13.37 -2.31 -3.77
N LYS A 60 -14.02 -1.15 -3.66
CA LYS A 60 -13.71 0.02 -4.48
C LYS A 60 -12.30 0.54 -4.20
N GLN A 61 -11.95 0.72 -2.93
CA GLN A 61 -10.61 1.16 -2.52
C GLN A 61 -9.52 0.20 -3.00
N ILE A 62 -9.72 -1.11 -2.87
CA ILE A 62 -8.77 -2.12 -3.38
C ILE A 62 -8.61 -1.99 -4.89
N SER A 63 -9.71 -1.80 -5.63
CA SER A 63 -9.67 -1.58 -7.08
C SER A 63 -8.87 -0.32 -7.46
N GLU A 64 -9.06 0.77 -6.74
CA GLU A 64 -8.34 2.03 -6.96
C GLU A 64 -6.85 1.92 -6.62
N ILE A 65 -6.51 1.21 -5.55
CA ILE A 65 -5.12 0.90 -5.19
C ILE A 65 -4.46 0.06 -6.29
N ASN A 66 -5.11 -1.00 -6.75
CA ASN A 66 -4.58 -1.84 -7.83
C ASN A 66 -4.32 -1.04 -9.11
N LYS A 67 -5.25 -0.17 -9.51
CA LYS A 67 -5.04 0.75 -10.65
C LYS A 67 -3.85 1.68 -10.45
N SER A 68 -3.67 2.18 -9.22
CA SER A 68 -2.55 3.06 -8.88
C SER A 68 -1.21 2.32 -8.93
N ILE A 69 -1.18 1.07 -8.44
CA ILE A 69 -0.02 0.19 -8.53
C ILE A 69 0.34 -0.08 -10.00
N SER A 70 -0.64 -0.45 -10.84
CA SER A 70 -0.38 -0.68 -12.28
C SER A 70 0.19 0.57 -12.96
N LYS A 71 -0.33 1.77 -12.64
CA LYS A 71 0.22 3.02 -13.17
C LYS A 71 1.64 3.30 -12.68
N LEU A 72 1.97 2.95 -11.43
CA LEU A 72 3.33 3.08 -10.91
C LEU A 72 4.28 2.12 -11.62
N ASP A 73 3.86 0.88 -11.85
CA ASP A 73 4.63 -0.14 -12.57
C ASP A 73 4.94 0.30 -14.02
N GLU A 74 3.95 0.83 -14.73
CA GLU A 74 4.15 1.42 -16.05
C GLU A 74 5.17 2.58 -16.04
N ARG A 75 5.10 3.44 -15.02
CA ARG A 75 6.03 4.58 -14.88
C ARG A 75 7.45 4.10 -14.58
N ILE A 76 7.60 3.12 -13.70
CA ILE A 76 8.90 2.51 -13.37
C ILE A 76 9.49 1.88 -14.63
N THR A 77 8.73 1.07 -15.36
CA THR A 77 9.18 0.44 -16.61
C THR A 77 9.67 1.47 -17.63
N LYS A 78 8.95 2.61 -17.77
CA LYS A 78 9.40 3.71 -18.64
C LYS A 78 10.72 4.31 -18.17
N ILE A 79 10.86 4.58 -16.87
CA ILE A 79 12.09 5.12 -16.28
C ILE A 79 13.26 4.15 -16.51
N GLU A 80 13.07 2.86 -16.29
CA GLU A 80 14.10 1.83 -16.52
C GLU A 80 14.53 1.79 -17.99
N THR A 81 13.59 1.91 -18.91
CA THR A 81 13.87 1.95 -20.35
C THR A 81 14.69 3.19 -20.71
N THR A 82 14.26 4.38 -20.25
CA THR A 82 15.01 5.62 -20.46
C THR A 82 16.40 5.57 -19.83
N LEU A 83 16.55 4.98 -18.64
CA LEU A 83 17.85 4.79 -17.99
C LEU A 83 18.78 3.90 -18.82
N LYS A 84 18.26 2.80 -19.40
CA LYS A 84 19.04 1.95 -20.30
C LYS A 84 19.53 2.72 -21.52
N GLU A 85 18.65 3.51 -22.15
CA GLU A 85 19.01 4.37 -23.28
C GLU A 85 20.10 5.38 -22.89
N VAL A 86 19.94 6.07 -21.75
CA VAL A 86 20.94 7.02 -21.23
C VAL A 86 22.28 6.33 -21.01
N ILE A 87 22.29 5.12 -20.42
CA ILE A 87 23.52 4.35 -20.22
C ILE A 87 24.17 4.00 -21.57
N GLU A 88 23.40 3.64 -22.59
CA GLU A 88 23.93 3.40 -23.93
C GLU A 88 24.53 4.66 -24.56
N TYR A 89 23.87 5.83 -24.42
CA TYR A 89 24.42 7.10 -24.87
C TYR A 89 25.72 7.43 -24.15
N VAL A 90 25.78 7.26 -22.82
CA VAL A 90 26.99 7.50 -22.03
C VAL A 90 28.14 6.59 -22.46
N LYS A 91 27.86 5.32 -22.78
CA LYS A 91 28.88 4.40 -23.32
C LYS A 91 29.45 4.83 -24.68
N LYS A 92 28.64 5.52 -25.50
CA LYS A 92 29.06 6.04 -26.81
C LYS A 92 29.86 7.35 -26.70
N LEU A 93 29.79 8.05 -25.56
CA LEU A 93 30.58 9.26 -25.36
C LEU A 93 32.07 8.88 -25.29
N PRO A 94 32.95 9.61 -26.01
CA PRO A 94 34.38 9.41 -25.90
C PRO A 94 34.81 9.69 -24.46
N THR A 95 35.56 8.76 -23.85
CA THR A 95 36.18 8.98 -22.55
C THR A 95 37.10 10.19 -22.60
N THR A 96 37.25 10.89 -21.48
CA THR A 96 38.18 12.03 -21.36
C THR A 96 39.60 11.70 -21.81
N SER A 97 40.02 10.43 -21.69
CA SER A 97 41.28 9.93 -22.26
C SER A 97 41.34 10.02 -23.80
N LYS A 98 40.28 9.60 -24.51
CA LYS A 98 40.23 9.69 -25.98
C LYS A 98 40.15 11.13 -26.48
N ILE A 99 39.53 12.02 -25.70
CA ILE A 99 39.50 13.45 -26.00
C ILE A 99 40.90 14.04 -25.85
N LYS A 100 41.64 13.68 -24.80
CA LYS A 100 43.04 14.10 -24.62
C LYS A 100 43.96 13.56 -25.72
N GLU A 101 43.81 12.30 -26.12
CA GLU A 101 44.57 11.74 -27.25
C GLU A 101 44.26 12.49 -28.56
N LEU A 102 43.01 12.83 -28.81
CA LEU A 102 42.62 13.67 -29.95
C LEU A 102 43.22 15.08 -29.86
N GLU A 103 43.24 15.67 -28.67
CA GLU A 103 43.83 16.99 -28.40
C GLU A 103 45.35 16.98 -28.65
N GLU A 104 46.06 15.95 -28.16
CA GLU A 104 47.49 15.73 -28.42
C GLU A 104 47.76 15.47 -29.91
N MET A 105 46.94 14.67 -30.59
CA MET A 105 47.07 14.46 -32.03
C MET A 105 46.83 15.76 -32.82
N ILE A 106 45.87 16.58 -32.41
CA ILE A 106 45.62 17.89 -33.01
C ILE A 106 46.80 18.84 -32.75
N GLU A 107 47.38 18.85 -31.55
CA GLU A 107 48.59 19.64 -31.25
C GLU A 107 49.78 19.24 -32.12
N ILE A 108 49.98 17.93 -32.36
CA ILE A 108 51.03 17.42 -33.24
C ILE A 108 50.78 17.83 -34.70
N TYR A 109 49.53 17.80 -35.15
CA TYR A 109 49.16 18.13 -36.53
C TYR A 109 48.95 19.63 -36.80
N ASN A 110 48.81 20.45 -35.76
CA ASN A 110 48.61 21.89 -35.91
C ASN A 110 49.92 22.57 -36.33
N PRO A 111 50.02 23.08 -37.56
CA PRO A 111 51.26 23.69 -38.07
C PRO A 111 51.64 25.00 -37.37
N ILE A 112 50.77 25.55 -36.51
CA ILE A 112 51.01 26.78 -35.75
C ILE A 112 51.79 26.51 -34.45
N THR A 113 51.65 25.31 -33.86
CA THR A 113 52.33 24.89 -32.61
C THR A 113 53.36 23.77 -32.81
N SER A 114 53.31 23.07 -33.94
CA SER A 114 54.21 21.97 -34.24
C SER A 114 55.67 22.43 -34.41
N LYS A 115 56.53 22.05 -33.47
CA LYS A 115 58.00 22.13 -33.62
C LYS A 115 58.46 20.92 -34.42
N PHE A 116 58.44 21.02 -35.74
CA PHE A 116 59.06 20.01 -36.60
C PHE A 116 60.58 20.02 -36.39
N VAL A 117 61.09 18.99 -35.75
CA VAL A 117 62.54 18.77 -35.52
C VAL A 117 63.12 17.99 -36.69
N THR A 118 64.28 18.41 -37.18
CA THR A 118 64.97 17.74 -38.30
C THR A 118 65.71 16.48 -37.83
N LYS A 119 66.02 15.58 -38.77
CA LYS A 119 66.63 14.26 -38.48
C LYS A 119 67.97 14.36 -37.73
N GLU A 120 68.69 15.46 -37.92
CA GLU A 120 69.97 15.75 -37.26
C GLU A 120 69.81 16.20 -35.80
N GLU A 121 68.74 16.93 -35.49
CA GLU A 121 68.42 17.39 -34.13
C GLU A 121 67.98 16.22 -33.23
N VAL A 122 67.25 15.25 -33.79
CA VAL A 122 66.85 14.02 -33.07
C VAL A 122 68.07 13.18 -32.69
N LEU A 123 69.05 13.03 -33.60
CA LEU A 123 70.30 12.29 -33.34
C LEU A 123 71.15 12.96 -32.26
N SER A 124 71.11 14.30 -32.20
CA SER A 124 71.85 15.10 -31.22
C SER A 124 71.27 14.97 -29.81
N LEU A 125 69.94 14.87 -29.69
CA LEU A 125 69.25 14.65 -28.41
C LEU A 125 69.48 13.23 -27.87
N MET A 126 69.48 12.20 -28.73
CA MET A 126 69.75 10.82 -28.29
C MET A 126 71.17 10.61 -27.77
N LYS A 127 72.17 11.32 -28.31
CA LYS A 127 73.55 11.29 -27.78
C LYS A 127 73.68 11.96 -26.41
N LYS A 128 72.76 12.86 -26.05
CA LYS A 128 72.80 13.63 -24.80
C LYS A 128 72.15 12.90 -23.62
N ASN A 129 71.19 12.01 -23.88
CA ASN A 129 70.49 11.22 -22.86
C ASN A 129 71.18 9.89 -22.49
N ASN A 130 72.25 9.50 -23.18
CA ASN A 130 73.03 8.28 -22.91
C ASN A 130 74.36 8.56 -22.17
N LYS A 131 74.43 9.68 -21.42
CA LYS A 131 75.48 9.99 -20.44
C LYS A 131 74.85 10.07 -19.07
#